data_AF-A0A7C1PVT9-F1
#
_entry.id   AF-A0A7C1PVT9-F1
#
_cell.length_a   1.000
_cell.length_b   1.000
_cell.length_c   1.000
_cell.angle_alpha   90.00
_cell.angle_beta   90.00
_cell.angle_gamma   90.00
#
_symmetry.space_group_name_H-M   'P 1'
#
loop_
_entity.id
_entity.type
_entity.pdbx_description
1 polymer ?
#
loop_
_entity_poly.entity_id
_entity_poly.type
_entity_poly.pdbx_seq_one_letter_code
_entity_poly.pdbx_strand_id
1 'polypeptide(L)'
;MYIKKPEGKLTPLGIIAIAGKLVQVVAARMLTAIYEQGFLPSSFGYRPRVGPRETVQDITSVLYWDKDCVYGKTCREFGSTVKGVCRKNP
;
A
#
# COMPACT_ATOMS: atom_id res chain seq x y z
N MET A 1 -5.66 -18.83 14.90
CA MET A 1 -6.94 -18.44 14.24
C MET A 1 -6.65 -18.15 12.78
N TYR A 2 -7.48 -18.65 11.85
CA TYR A 2 -7.25 -18.52 10.41
C TYR A 2 -8.50 -17.97 9.71
N ILE A 3 -8.31 -17.05 8.76
CA ILE A 3 -9.36 -16.60 7.85
C ILE A 3 -9.15 -17.24 6.47
N LYS A 4 -10.21 -17.82 5.91
CA LYS A 4 -10.25 -18.34 4.54
C LYS A 4 -10.39 -17.18 3.55
N LYS A 5 -9.51 -17.14 2.55
CA LYS A 5 -9.66 -16.29 1.36
C LYS A 5 -10.59 -16.97 0.34
N PRO A 6 -11.19 -16.21 -0.60
CA PRO A 6 -12.06 -16.75 -1.65
C PRO A 6 -11.36 -17.82 -2.53
N GLU A 7 -10.05 -17.69 -2.69
CA GLU A 7 -9.16 -18.63 -3.41
C GLU A 7 -8.74 -19.86 -2.57
N GLY A 8 -9.40 -20.13 -1.44
CA GLY A 8 -9.14 -21.29 -0.56
C GLY A 8 -7.89 -21.16 0.33
N LYS A 9 -7.03 -20.17 0.09
CA LYS A 9 -5.84 -19.92 0.91
C LYS A 9 -6.20 -19.45 2.32
N LEU A 10 -5.48 -19.95 3.32
CA LEU A 10 -5.63 -19.54 4.71
C LEU A 10 -4.65 -18.41 5.05
N THR A 11 -5.13 -17.38 5.74
CA THR A 11 -4.26 -16.34 6.32
C THR A 11 -4.29 -16.46 7.84
N PRO A 12 -3.13 -16.71 8.49
CA PRO A 12 -3.06 -16.67 9.95
C PRO A 12 -3.29 -15.24 10.44
N LEU A 13 -4.13 -15.07 11.44
CA LEU A 13 -4.31 -13.77 12.10
C LEU A 13 -3.46 -13.69 13.37
N GLY A 14 -2.66 -12.62 13.47
CA GLY A 14 -1.97 -12.22 14.70
C GLY A 14 -2.88 -11.38 15.58
N ILE A 15 -3.82 -12.02 16.29
CA ILE A 15 -4.67 -11.32 17.26
C ILE A 15 -3.88 -11.13 18.56
N ILE A 16 -3.69 -9.88 18.95
CA ILE A 16 -3.04 -9.51 20.20
C ILE A 16 -4.07 -9.25 21.31
N ALA A 17 -3.65 -9.37 22.56
CA ALA A 17 -4.46 -8.95 23.70
C ALA A 17 -4.81 -7.45 23.64
N ILE A 18 -5.92 -7.05 24.28
CA ILE A 18 -6.41 -5.66 24.26
C ILE A 18 -5.34 -4.68 24.77
N ALA A 19 -4.63 -5.04 25.85
CA ALA A 19 -3.54 -4.24 26.39
C ALA A 19 -2.41 -4.02 25.36
N GLY A 20 -2.03 -5.07 24.61
CA GLY A 20 -1.05 -4.96 23.53
C GLY A 20 -1.53 -4.06 22.39
N LYS A 21 -2.82 -4.13 22.05
CA LYS A 21 -3.43 -3.26 21.04
C LYS A 21 -3.42 -1.79 21.47
N LEU A 22 -3.66 -1.50 22.75
CA LEU A 22 -3.60 -0.14 23.28
C LEU A 22 -2.20 0.47 23.09
N VAL A 23 -1.15 -0.25 23.50
CA VAL A 23 0.23 0.21 23.34
C VAL A 23 0.56 0.44 21.86
N GLN A 24 0.17 -0.48 20.98
CA GLN A 24 0.40 -0.33 19.53
C GLN A 24 -0.33 0.88 18.95
N VAL A 25 -1.58 1.14 19.35
CA VAL A 25 -2.35 2.29 18.85
C VAL A 25 -1.75 3.61 19.31
N VAL A 26 -1.32 3.71 20.57
CA VAL A 26 -0.67 4.91 21.10
C VAL A 26 0.65 5.17 20.39
N ALA A 27 1.50 4.14 20.26
CA ALA A 27 2.76 4.24 19.54
C ALA A 27 2.55 4.64 18.07
N ALA A 28 1.59 4.01 17.38
CA ALA A 28 1.25 4.33 16.00
C ALA A 28 0.85 5.80 15.84
N ARG A 29 0.00 6.34 16.73
CA ARG A 29 -0.41 7.75 16.69
C ARG A 29 0.75 8.72 16.83
N MET A 30 1.66 8.45 17.77
CA MET A 30 2.86 9.28 17.97
C MET A 30 3.77 9.24 16.74
N LEU A 31 4.04 8.05 16.21
CA LEU A 31 4.89 7.88 15.03
C LEU A 31 4.25 8.51 13.80
N THR A 32 2.93 8.37 13.60
CA THR A 32 2.23 9.04 12.51
C THR A 32 2.42 10.56 12.59
N ALA A 33 2.30 11.18 13.76
CA ALA A 33 2.49 12.63 13.88
C ALA A 33 3.89 13.11 13.45
N ILE A 34 4.92 12.29 13.69
CA ILE A 34 6.32 12.60 13.35
C ILE A 34 6.58 12.31 11.86
N TYR A 35 6.24 11.10 11.39
CA TYR A 35 6.63 10.63 10.06
C TYR A 35 5.71 11.09 8.94
N GLU A 36 4.48 11.55 9.24
CA GLU A 36 3.54 12.02 8.22
C GLU A 36 4.12 13.17 7.38
N GLN A 37 4.94 14.02 8.01
CA GLN A 37 5.59 15.17 7.38
C GLN A 37 6.70 14.76 6.39
N GLY A 38 7.28 13.57 6.57
CA GLY A 38 8.36 13.05 5.73
C GLY A 38 7.91 12.13 4.60
N PHE A 39 6.63 11.76 4.53
CA PHE A 39 6.15 10.87 3.48
C PHE A 39 6.00 11.61 2.14
N LEU A 40 6.41 10.93 1.06
CA LEU A 40 6.17 11.39 -0.30
C LEU A 40 4.66 11.49 -0.57
N PRO A 41 4.20 12.48 -1.37
CA PRO A 41 2.81 12.56 -1.80
C PRO A 41 2.31 11.31 -2.54
N SER A 42 3.21 10.62 -3.25
CA SER A 42 2.93 9.37 -3.96
C SER A 42 2.92 8.12 -3.06
N SER A 43 3.05 8.28 -1.74
CA SER A 43 2.90 7.19 -0.78
C SER A 43 1.47 7.14 -0.25
N PHE A 44 0.71 6.12 -0.64
CA PHE A 44 -0.72 6.01 -0.32
C PHE A 44 -1.06 4.93 0.71
N GLY A 45 -0.09 4.08 1.08
CA GLY A 45 -0.33 2.91 1.93
C GLY A 45 -0.43 3.27 3.42
N TYR A 46 -1.49 2.80 4.09
CA TYR A 46 -1.66 2.85 5.55
C TYR A 46 -1.56 4.25 6.18
N ARG A 47 -1.89 5.29 5.41
CA ARG A 47 -1.85 6.68 5.86
C ARG A 47 -3.25 7.22 6.16
N PRO A 48 -3.38 8.21 7.07
CA PRO A 48 -4.66 8.85 7.33
C PRO A 48 -5.12 9.64 6.11
N ARG A 49 -6.42 9.53 5.76
CA ARG A 49 -7.09 10.28 4.67
C ARG A 49 -6.57 9.99 3.25
N VAL A 50 -5.80 8.93 3.07
CA VAL A 50 -5.27 8.51 1.77
C VAL A 50 -5.49 7.00 1.63
N GLY A 51 -5.87 6.53 0.45
CA GLY A 51 -6.14 5.12 0.22
C GLY A 51 -5.90 4.64 -1.22
N PRO A 52 -6.28 3.39 -1.50
CA PRO A 52 -6.05 2.76 -2.81
C PRO A 52 -6.77 3.46 -3.95
N ARG A 53 -7.90 4.11 -3.67
CA ARG A 53 -8.70 4.81 -4.69
C ARG A 53 -7.94 6.04 -5.20
N GLU A 54 -7.39 6.82 -4.29
CA GLU A 54 -6.57 7.99 -4.59
C GLU A 54 -5.33 7.59 -5.38
N THR A 55 -4.71 6.44 -5.06
CA THR A 55 -3.58 5.89 -5.84
C THR A 55 -3.95 5.62 -7.29
N VAL A 56 -5.10 4.98 -7.53
CA VAL A 56 -5.53 4.65 -8.88
C VAL A 56 -5.83 5.92 -9.67
N GLN A 57 -6.46 6.92 -9.05
CA GLN A 57 -6.72 8.22 -9.68
C GLN A 57 -5.42 8.95 -10.04
N ASP A 58 -4.47 9.02 -9.12
CA ASP A 58 -3.18 9.67 -9.33
C ASP A 58 -2.41 9.01 -10.49
N ILE A 59 -2.24 7.69 -10.45
CA ILE A 59 -1.57 6.92 -11.51
C ILE A 59 -2.30 7.09 -12.86
N THR A 60 -3.63 7.04 -12.87
CA THR A 60 -4.41 7.19 -14.12
C THR A 60 -4.23 8.58 -14.71
N SER A 61 -4.18 9.63 -13.88
CA SER A 61 -3.95 10.99 -14.34
C SER A 61 -2.57 11.14 -14.99
N VAL A 62 -1.52 10.62 -14.34
CA VAL A 62 -0.15 10.66 -14.88
C VAL A 62 -0.04 9.91 -16.21
N LEU A 63 -0.71 8.76 -16.33
CA LEU A 63 -0.73 7.97 -17.57
C LEU A 63 -1.51 8.65 -18.70
N TYR A 64 -2.47 9.50 -18.39
CA TYR A 64 -3.24 10.19 -19.43
C TYR A 64 -2.45 11.35 -20.03
N TRP A 65 -1.62 12.03 -19.23
CA TRP A 65 -0.97 13.28 -19.64
C TRP A 65 0.50 13.13 -20.05
N ASP A 66 1.29 12.28 -19.37
CA ASP A 66 2.75 12.40 -19.40
C ASP A 66 3.51 11.06 -19.58
N LYS A 67 2.84 9.90 -19.50
CA LYS A 67 3.50 8.59 -19.55
C LYS A 67 2.63 7.52 -20.23
N ASP A 68 3.24 6.66 -21.04
CA ASP A 68 2.54 5.54 -21.67
C ASP A 68 2.70 4.19 -20.94
N CYS A 69 3.57 4.11 -19.93
CA CYS A 69 3.94 2.85 -19.28
C CYS A 69 3.84 2.90 -17.76
N VAL A 70 3.28 1.84 -17.17
CA VAL A 70 3.29 1.56 -15.72
C VAL A 70 4.25 0.43 -15.43
N TYR A 71 5.14 0.63 -14.46
CA TYR A 71 6.04 -0.39 -13.97
C TYR A 71 5.68 -0.79 -12.54
N GLY A 72 5.24 -2.03 -12.35
CA GLY A 72 4.92 -2.59 -11.05
C GLY A 72 6.08 -3.38 -10.46
N LYS A 73 6.39 -3.13 -9.19
CA LYS A 73 7.26 -3.99 -8.37
C LYS A 73 6.49 -4.47 -7.15
N THR A 74 6.64 -5.74 -6.81
CA THR A 74 6.13 -6.30 -5.56
C THR A 74 7.28 -6.52 -4.60
N CYS A 75 7.19 -6.01 -3.36
CA CYS A 75 8.17 -6.26 -2.31
C CYS A 75 8.01 -7.67 -1.71
N ARG A 76 8.11 -8.71 -2.54
CA ARG A 76 8.14 -10.10 -2.06
C ARG A 76 9.57 -10.51 -1.70
N GLU A 77 10.55 -9.98 -2.43
CA GLU A 77 12.00 -10.10 -2.21
C GLU A 77 12.67 -8.77 -2.65
N PHE A 78 13.69 -8.28 -1.92
CA PHE A 78 14.48 -7.11 -2.33
C PHE A 78 15.27 -7.47 -3.60
N GLY A 79 14.71 -7.21 -4.78
CA GLY A 79 15.34 -7.53 -6.08
C GLY A 79 14.42 -8.13 -7.15
N SER A 80 13.12 -8.32 -6.89
CA SER A 80 12.23 -8.97 -7.87
C SER A 80 12.06 -8.18 -9.19
N THR A 81 11.88 -8.93 -10.29
CA THR A 81 11.64 -8.42 -11.65
C THR A 81 10.47 -7.43 -11.70
N VAL A 82 10.72 -6.29 -12.32
CA VAL A 82 9.72 -5.25 -12.59
C VAL A 82 8.81 -5.71 -13.72
N LYS A 83 7.49 -5.77 -13.51
CA LYS A 83 6.53 -6.00 -14.60
C LYS A 83 6.05 -4.67 -15.15
N GLY A 84 6.32 -4.41 -16.43
CA GLY A 84 5.84 -3.23 -17.14
C GLY A 84 4.56 -3.53 -17.93
N VAL A 85 3.62 -2.60 -17.93
CA VAL A 85 2.46 -2.57 -18.84
C VAL A 85 2.49 -1.23 -19.56
N CYS A 86 2.64 -1.26 -20.88
CA CYS A 86 2.64 -0.06 -21.72
C CYS A 86 1.37 -0.02 -22.56
N ARG A 87 0.77 1.16 -22.68
CA ARG A 87 -0.27 1.44 -23.65
C ARG A 87 0.39 1.47 -25.03
N LYS A 88 -0.08 0.62 -25.95
CA LYS A 88 0.24 0.80 -27.37
C LYS A 88 -0.67 1.91 -27.89
N ASN A 89 -0.11 3.09 -28.13
CA ASN A 89 -0.79 4.07 -28.97
C ASN A 89 -0.71 3.57 -30.43
N PRO A 90 -1.77 3.71 -31.24
CA PRO A 90 -1.66 3.51 -32.69
C PRO A 90 -0.69 4.51 -33.33
#